data_AF-A0A524G5T5-F1
#
_entry.id   AF-A0A524G5T5-F1
#
_cell.length_a   1.000
_cell.length_b   1.000
_cell.length_c   1.000
_cell.angle_alpha   90.00
_cell.angle_beta   90.00
_cell.angle_gamma   90.00
#
_symmetry.space_group_name_H-M   'P 1'
#
loop_
_entity.id
_entity.type
_entity.pdbx_description
1 polymer ?
#
loop_
_entity_poly.entity_id
_entity_poly.type
_entity_poly.pdbx_seq_one_letter_code
_entity_poly.pdbx_strand_id
1 'polypeptide(L)'
;MEVDVDYRDLRYIVYDTRHPPEKDAIYTAAIGLADEIMDAIGRLERSGTIETVTLFITHNGAQLHILTRSFDNVPIDKMFASSLKRSSFESDSGYIQTYVIPLLDSESL
;
A
#
# COMPACT_ATOMS: atom_id res chain seq x y z
N MET A 1 -19.69 10.08 9.01
CA MET A 1 -18.64 9.11 9.38
C MET A 1 -17.34 9.85 9.19
N GLU A 2 -16.69 10.28 10.27
CA GLU A 2 -15.40 10.96 10.20
C GLU A 2 -14.31 9.90 10.19
N VAL A 3 -13.59 9.83 9.07
CA VAL A 3 -12.39 9.01 8.90
C VAL A 3 -11.22 9.87 9.37
N ASP A 4 -10.43 9.38 10.34
CA ASP A 4 -9.20 10.04 10.75
C ASP A 4 -8.12 9.75 9.70
N VAL A 5 -7.99 10.65 8.72
CA VAL A 5 -6.94 10.59 7.71
C VAL A 5 -5.73 11.34 8.25
N ASP A 6 -4.72 10.59 8.68
CA ASP A 6 -3.48 11.16 9.19
C ASP A 6 -2.59 11.62 8.02
N TYR A 7 -2.48 12.94 7.83
CA TYR A 7 -1.68 13.58 6.79
C TYR A 7 -0.27 14.01 7.25
N ARG A 8 0.20 13.59 8.43
CA ARG A 8 1.58 13.88 8.86
C ARG A 8 2.54 13.33 7.80
N ASP A 9 3.28 14.16 7.05
CA ASP A 9 4.41 13.93 6.10
C ASP A 9 4.78 12.50 5.64
N LEU A 10 3.81 11.59 5.57
CA LEU A 10 4.00 10.19 5.22
C LEU A 10 3.89 10.08 3.71
N ARG A 11 4.68 9.17 3.13
CA ARG A 11 4.69 8.90 1.68
C ARG A 11 3.46 8.12 1.22
N TYR A 12 2.48 7.93 2.10
CA TYR A 12 1.27 7.15 1.93
C TYR A 12 0.16 7.67 2.84
N ILE A 13 -1.08 7.36 2.48
CA ILE A 13 -2.27 7.70 3.24
C ILE A 13 -2.53 6.59 4.27
N VAL A 14 -2.82 6.92 5.52
CA VAL A 14 -3.25 5.95 6.53
C VAL A 14 -4.76 5.94 6.62
N TYR A 15 -5.36 4.76 6.51
CA TYR A 15 -6.77 4.52 6.67
C TYR A 15 -6.99 3.45 7.75
N ASP A 16 -7.20 3.89 8.99
CA ASP A 16 -7.49 3.02 10.12
C ASP A 16 -9.01 2.88 10.29
N THR A 17 -9.54 1.68 10.04
CA THR A 17 -10.97 1.39 10.18
C THR A 17 -11.36 0.94 11.58
N ARG A 18 -10.40 0.77 12.49
CA ARG A 18 -10.70 0.37 13.87
C ARG A 18 -11.35 1.57 14.57
N HIS A 19 -12.46 1.34 15.27
CA HIS A 19 -13.19 2.42 15.94
C HIS A 19 -13.26 2.21 17.46
N PRO A 20 -12.72 3.14 18.28
CA PRO A 20 -11.95 4.32 17.88
C PRO A 20 -10.60 3.93 17.22
N PRO A 21 -9.98 4.80 16.40
CA PRO A 21 -8.62 4.56 15.92
C PRO A 21 -7.66 4.45 17.11
N GLU A 22 -6.85 3.39 17.15
CA GLU A 22 -5.95 3.11 18.26
C GLU A 22 -4.49 3.21 17.80
N LYS A 23 -3.71 4.07 18.45
CA LYS A 23 -2.24 4.10 18.32
C LYS A 23 -1.61 3.02 19.19
N ASP A 24 -1.95 1.78 18.89
CA ASP A 24 -1.52 0.58 19.60
C ASP A 24 -0.27 -0.06 18.96
N ALA A 25 0.08 -1.26 19.41
CA ALA A 25 1.21 -2.00 18.87
C ALA A 25 0.99 -2.37 17.39
N ILE A 26 -0.24 -2.69 16.99
CA ILE A 26 -0.59 -3.00 15.59
C ILE A 26 -0.40 -1.76 14.72
N TYR A 27 -0.89 -0.60 15.14
CA TYR A 27 -0.69 0.66 14.42
C TYR A 27 0.79 0.96 14.23
N THR A 28 1.56 0.88 15.32
CA THR A 28 2.99 1.19 15.31
C THR A 28 3.76 0.23 14.41
N ALA A 29 3.45 -1.07 14.47
CA ALA A 29 4.07 -2.07 13.62
C ALA A 29 3.68 -1.91 12.14
N ALA A 30 2.41 -1.62 11.85
CA ALA A 30 1.93 -1.39 10.49
C ALA A 30 2.60 -0.17 9.84
N ILE A 31 2.75 0.93 10.60
CA ILE A 31 3.48 2.13 10.15
C ILE A 31 4.95 1.79 9.88
N GLY A 32 5.63 1.11 10.82
CA GLY A 32 7.03 0.75 10.65
C GLY A 32 7.29 -0.12 9.41
N LEU A 33 6.45 -1.15 9.20
CA LEU A 33 6.55 -2.02 8.02
C LEU A 33 6.24 -1.28 6.71
N ALA A 34 5.26 -0.38 6.72
CA ALA A 34 4.95 0.45 5.56
C ALA A 34 6.12 1.39 5.21
N ASP A 35 6.76 2.00 6.21
CA ASP A 35 7.94 2.84 6.02
C ASP A 35 9.12 2.06 5.41
N GLU A 36 9.41 0.86 5.91
CA GLU A 36 10.46 -0.02 5.37
C GLU A 36 10.21 -0.38 3.90
N ILE A 37 8.97 -0.73 3.55
CA ILE A 37 8.59 -1.04 2.17
C ILE A 37 8.73 0.20 1.28
N MET A 38 8.28 1.37 1.74
CA MET A 38 8.38 2.60 0.97
C MET A 38 9.83 3.05 0.77
N ASP A 39 10.71 2.82 1.75
CA ASP A 39 12.15 3.02 1.61
C ASP A 39 12.77 2.08 0.60
N ALA A 40 12.40 0.80 0.64
CA ALA A 40 12.86 -0.19 -0.34
C ALA A 40 12.43 0.21 -1.75
N ILE A 41 11.15 0.54 -1.94
CA ILE A 41 10.59 1.00 -3.22
C ILE A 41 11.31 2.25 -3.74
N GLY A 42 11.65 3.19 -2.87
CA GLY A 42 12.38 4.41 -3.24
C GLY A 42 13.77 4.15 -3.83
N ARG A 43 14.32 2.95 -3.63
CA ARG A 43 15.63 2.51 -4.14
C ARG A 43 15.54 1.64 -5.40
N LEU A 44 14.34 1.25 -5.83
CA LEU A 44 14.15 0.36 -6.98
C LEU A 44 14.17 1.14 -8.29
N GLU A 45 14.79 0.54 -9.31
CA GLU A 45 14.55 0.92 -10.70
C GLU A 45 13.19 0.37 -11.12
N ARG A 46 12.24 1.26 -11.41
CA ARG A 46 10.84 0.90 -11.63
C ARG A 46 10.36 1.21 -13.03
N SER A 47 9.57 0.31 -13.60
CA SER A 47 8.93 0.46 -14.94
C SER A 47 7.70 1.37 -14.92
N GLY A 48 7.16 1.66 -13.73
CA GLY A 48 5.93 2.42 -13.53
C GLY A 48 6.08 3.57 -12.55
N THR A 49 5.11 4.48 -12.60
CA THR A 49 4.96 5.57 -11.63
C THR A 49 4.00 5.14 -10.53
N ILE A 50 4.34 5.45 -9.28
CA ILE A 50 3.43 5.27 -8.15
C ILE A 50 2.49 6.48 -8.13
N GLU A 51 1.20 6.23 -8.23
CA GLU A 51 0.17 7.27 -8.18
C GLU A 51 -0.29 7.50 -6.74
N THR A 52 -0.59 6.41 -6.02
CA THR A 52 -1.07 6.46 -4.64
C THR A 52 -0.58 5.26 -3.85
N VAL A 53 -0.30 5.47 -2.56
CA VAL A 53 -0.08 4.39 -1.60
C VAL A 53 -0.99 4.61 -0.41
N THR A 54 -1.69 3.55 0.02
CA THR A 54 -2.61 3.58 1.16
C THR A 54 -2.33 2.42 2.10
N LEU A 55 -2.05 2.72 3.36
CA LEU A 55 -1.97 1.75 4.44
C LEU A 55 -3.36 1.57 5.05
N PHE A 56 -3.94 0.39 4.89
CA PHE A 56 -5.19 0.01 5.54
C PHE A 56 -4.88 -0.73 6.83
N ILE A 57 -5.38 -0.23 7.95
CA ILE A 57 -5.31 -0.89 9.25
C ILE A 57 -6.73 -1.27 9.65
N THR A 58 -6.93 -2.55 9.95
CA THR A 58 -8.24 -3.12 10.28
C THR A 58 -8.15 -3.96 11.55
N HIS A 59 -9.28 -4.41 12.07
CA HIS A 59 -9.30 -5.35 13.20
C HIS A 59 -8.60 -6.69 12.89
N ASN A 60 -8.47 -7.05 11.62
CA ASN A 60 -7.92 -8.34 11.19
C ASN A 60 -6.44 -8.24 10.76
N GLY A 61 -5.83 -7.06 10.89
CA GLY A 61 -4.46 -6.83 10.47
C GLY A 61 -4.31 -5.60 9.58
N ALA A 62 -3.18 -5.52 8.87
CA ALA A 62 -2.78 -4.37 8.10
C ALA A 62 -2.28 -4.76 6.72
N GLN A 63 -2.59 -3.93 5.72
CA GLN A 63 -2.19 -4.14 4.33
C GLN A 63 -1.81 -2.83 3.67
N LEU A 64 -0.75 -2.86 2.85
CA LEU A 64 -0.33 -1.73 2.04
C LEU A 64 -0.84 -1.91 0.62
N HIS A 65 -1.61 -0.95 0.14
CA HIS A 65 -2.13 -0.91 -1.22
C HIS A 65 -1.32 0.10 -2.01
N ILE A 66 -0.78 -0.33 -3.15
CA ILE A 66 0.01 0.52 -4.04
C ILE A 66 -0.69 0.57 -5.39
N LEU A 67 -1.07 1.77 -5.80
CA LEU A 67 -1.59 2.05 -7.13
C LEU A 67 -0.46 2.58 -8.00
N THR A 68 -0.24 1.94 -9.13
CA THR A 68 0.79 2.34 -10.08
C THR A 68 0.23 2.46 -11.48
N ARG A 69 0.92 3.25 -12.29
CA ARG A 69 0.68 3.43 -13.71
C ARG A 69 1.90 3.02 -14.51
N SER A 70 1.71 2.18 -15.52
CA SER A 70 2.75 1.71 -16.45
C SER A 70 2.21 1.72 -17.88
N PHE A 71 3.07 1.90 -18.89
CA PHE A 71 2.69 1.84 -20.30
C PHE A 71 3.00 0.49 -20.96
N ASP A 72 3.72 -0.40 -20.29
CA ASP A 72 4.23 -1.67 -20.81
C ASP A 72 3.59 -2.91 -20.18
N ASN A 73 2.65 -2.72 -19.25
CA ASN A 73 2.03 -3.77 -18.41
C ASN A 73 3.05 -4.62 -17.62
N VAL A 74 4.27 -4.13 -17.47
CA VAL A 74 5.28 -4.79 -16.66
C VAL A 74 5.03 -4.39 -15.21
N PRO A 75 5.08 -5.34 -14.24
CA PRO A 75 4.97 -4.99 -12.84
C PRO A 75 6.02 -3.94 -12.45
N ILE A 76 5.67 -3.04 -11.53
CA ILE A 76 6.51 -1.92 -11.11
C ILE A 76 7.92 -2.38 -10.72
N ASP A 77 8.02 -3.56 -10.10
CA ASP A 77 9.23 -4.34 -9.92
C ASP A 77 8.86 -5.83 -9.82
N LYS A 78 9.78 -6.72 -10.21
CA LYS A 78 9.59 -8.18 -10.18
C LYS A 78 9.29 -8.71 -8.78
N MET A 79 9.83 -8.09 -7.74
CA MET A 79 9.58 -8.49 -6.34
C MET A 79 8.10 -8.31 -5.95
N PHE A 80 7.40 -7.36 -6.58
CA PHE A 80 5.99 -7.09 -6.31
C PHE A 80 5.05 -7.91 -7.19
N ALA A 81 5.56 -8.70 -8.14
CA ALA A 81 4.73 -9.47 -9.07
C ALA A 81 3.75 -10.41 -8.34
N SER A 82 4.15 -11.00 -7.21
CA SER A 82 3.29 -11.87 -6.39
C SER A 82 2.19 -11.10 -5.63
N SER A 83 2.40 -9.81 -5.37
CA SER A 83 1.44 -8.92 -4.71
C SER A 83 0.47 -8.23 -5.68
N LEU A 84 0.67 -8.38 -6.99
CA LEU A 84 -0.22 -7.80 -8.01
C LEU A 84 -1.60 -8.46 -7.93
N LYS A 85 -2.62 -7.68 -7.54
CA LYS A 85 -4.00 -8.18 -7.45
C LYS A 85 -4.85 -7.83 -8.66
N ARG A 86 -4.59 -6.68 -9.28
CA ARG A 86 -5.36 -6.20 -10.42
C ARG A 86 -4.45 -5.45 -11.39
N SER A 87 -4.62 -5.71 -12.68
CA SER A 87 -4.10 -4.87 -13.76
C SER A 87 -5.26 -4.60 -14.72
N SER A 88 -5.48 -3.33 -15.05
CA SER A 88 -6.48 -2.90 -16.03
C SER A 88 -5.90 -1.85 -16.94
N PHE A 89 -6.25 -1.92 -18.22
CA PHE A 89 -5.83 -0.93 -19.21
C PHE A 89 -6.85 0.20 -19.33
N GLU A 90 -6.36 1.43 -19.32
CA GLU A 90 -7.09 2.65 -19.60
C GLU A 90 -6.39 3.36 -20.77
N SER A 91 -7.15 3.75 -21.81
CA SER A 91 -6.58 4.27 -23.07
C SER A 91 -5.70 5.50 -22.87
N ASP A 92 -6.04 6.32 -21.88
CA ASP A 92 -5.44 7.63 -21.68
C ASP A 92 -4.26 7.56 -20.69
N SER A 93 -4.25 6.54 -19.84
CA SER A 93 -3.31 6.40 -18.71
C SER A 93 -2.39 5.19 -18.84
N GLY A 94 -2.63 4.27 -19.78
CA GLY A 94 -1.95 2.99 -19.86
C GLY A 94 -2.50 1.96 -18.87
N TYR A 95 -1.65 1.07 -18.38
CA TYR A 95 -2.02 0.06 -17.39
C TYR A 95 -2.02 0.65 -15.98
N ILE A 96 -3.17 0.58 -15.33
CA ILE A 96 -3.34 0.83 -13.92
C ILE A 96 -3.24 -0.51 -13.18
N GLN A 97 -2.26 -0.61 -12.29
CA GLN A 97 -1.97 -1.82 -11.53
C GLN A 97 -2.11 -1.56 -10.04
N THR A 98 -2.78 -2.47 -9.35
CA THR A 98 -2.98 -2.44 -7.90
C THR A 98 -2.26 -3.61 -7.25
N TYR A 99 -1.33 -3.30 -6.36
CA TYR A 99 -0.62 -4.25 -5.52
C TYR A 99 -1.19 -4.21 -4.11
N VAL A 100 -1.33 -5.38 -3.50
CA VAL A 100 -1.76 -5.53 -2.10
C VAL A 100 -0.74 -6.37 -1.37
N ILE A 101 -0.09 -5.75 -0.39
CA ILE A 101 0.97 -6.36 0.42
C ILE A 101 0.42 -6.53 1.83
N PRO A 102 0.15 -7.76 2.30
CA PRO A 102 -0.20 -7.98 3.69
C PRO A 102 1.02 -7.67 4.56
N LEU A 103 0.83 -6.88 5.62
CA LEU A 103 1.88 -6.50 6.57
C LEU A 103 1.74 -7.30 7.87
N LEU A 104 0.50 -7.43 8.34
CA LEU A 104 0.13 -8.14 9.56
C LEU A 104 -1.14 -8.92 9.24
N ASP A 105 -1.14 -10.23 9.48
CA ASP A 105 -2.35 -11.07 9.44
C ASP A 105 -2.69 -11.52 10.86
N SER A 106 -3.95 -11.34 11.27
CA SER A 106 -4.44 -11.86 12.56
C SER A 106 -4.59 -13.38 12.59
N GLU A 107 -4.53 -14.07 11.44
CA GLU A 107 -4.69 -15.54 11.35
C GLU A 107 -3.43 -16.34 11.73
N SER A 108 -2.37 -15.70 12.23
CA SER A 108 -1.12 -16.36 12.65
C SER A 108 -0.91 -16.43 14.17
N LEU A 109 -1.97 -16.35 14.99
CA LEU A 109 -1.93 -16.57 16.44
C LEU A 109 -2.85 -17.72 16.87
#